data_AF-A0A066PHC9-F1
#
_entry.id   AF-A0A066PHC9-F1
#
_cell.length_a   1.000
_cell.length_b   1.000
_cell.length_c   1.000
_cell.angle_alpha   90.00
_cell.angle_beta   90.00
_cell.angle_gamma   90.00
#
_symmetry.space_group_name_H-M   'P 1'
#
loop_
_entity.id
_entity.type
_entity.pdbx_description
1 polymer ?
#
loop_
_entity_poly.entity_id
_entity_poly.type
_entity_poly.pdbx_seq_one_letter_code
_entity_poly.pdbx_strand_id
1 'polypeptide(L)'
;MPDDTEIAPQDRPDAPPEGILVPSAPPLAGDGHAVRRWFTEIEEEPVPVADGTLAGARSAASAYARRAKAENTRRAYRAAVRVWCLWCDRHGLTPLPASGADVAAFLADERGRGVSTETLKLRRAAIRYLHRLAGCPVPTDDACVAETMAGIQRDAAARGEIRRKKVAATATVIRRLLAPIGDTELIDLRDRALILVGFAGALRRSELAGIRIEYLTPSERGLRLTLPQTKGSQTEAVTVALPYGDTELCPVRALERWQMAAGLHQGPVFRRIWAPPSGRKGRKRTAPPDPVVGARALTPQSVALIIQRRAMAAGFGRRDLGGHSLKRGALTTGMERGVHPARLKRLGRHKSFDVLGEYLEFGDLFDGHPLDGVL
;
A
#
# COMPACT_ATOMS: atom_id res chain seq x y z
N MET A 1 -9.84 66.76 37.46
CA MET A 1 -11.16 66.36 37.99
C MET A 1 -11.98 65.82 36.82
N PRO A 2 -12.77 64.77 37.03
CA PRO A 2 -13.19 63.86 35.97
C PRO A 2 -14.24 64.50 35.06
N ASP A 3 -14.20 64.10 33.78
CA ASP A 3 -15.23 64.38 32.79
C ASP A 3 -16.05 63.10 32.61
N ASP A 4 -17.36 63.27 32.64
CA ASP A 4 -18.36 62.23 32.42
C ASP A 4 -18.33 61.81 30.94
N THR A 5 -18.33 60.51 30.64
CA THR A 5 -18.79 60.06 29.32
C THR A 5 -19.42 58.66 29.40
N GLU A 6 -20.75 58.68 29.36
CA GLU A 6 -21.65 57.74 28.67
C GLU A 6 -21.18 56.30 28.43
N ILE A 7 -21.88 55.37 29.09
CA ILE A 7 -21.91 53.95 28.73
C ILE A 7 -22.69 53.81 27.42
N ALA A 8 -21.97 53.64 26.31
CA ALA A 8 -22.54 53.24 25.03
C ALA A 8 -23.15 51.81 25.09
N PRO A 9 -24.21 51.52 24.32
CA PRO A 9 -24.89 50.23 24.37
C PRO A 9 -23.98 49.11 23.85
N GLN A 10 -23.97 47.99 24.56
CA GLN A 10 -23.27 46.78 24.15
C GLN A 10 -23.78 46.31 22.79
N ASP A 11 -22.90 46.36 21.79
CA ASP A 11 -23.12 45.76 20.48
C ASP A 11 -23.51 44.28 20.64
N ARG A 12 -24.54 43.89 19.89
CA ARG A 12 -24.94 42.49 19.73
C ARG A 12 -23.72 41.69 19.23
N PRO A 13 -23.55 40.43 19.63
CA PRO A 13 -22.47 39.62 19.07
C PRO A 13 -22.68 39.51 17.56
N ASP A 14 -21.67 39.96 16.82
CA ASP A 14 -21.55 39.82 15.37
C ASP A 14 -21.83 38.36 14.95
N ALA A 15 -22.52 38.22 13.82
CA ALA A 15 -22.70 36.95 13.15
C ALA A 15 -21.33 36.27 12.95
N PRO A 16 -21.22 34.94 13.16
CA PRO A 16 -19.94 34.26 12.99
C PRO A 16 -19.45 34.45 11.55
N PRO A 17 -18.14 34.66 11.33
CA PRO A 17 -17.60 34.87 9.99
C PRO A 17 -17.91 33.67 9.11
N GLU A 18 -18.40 33.95 7.89
CA GLU A 18 -18.57 32.96 6.83
C GLU A 18 -17.25 32.21 6.61
N GLY A 19 -17.24 30.90 6.87
CA GLY A 19 -16.08 30.06 6.60
C GLY A 19 -15.76 28.97 7.65
N ILE A 20 -16.56 28.84 8.72
CA ILE A 20 -16.44 27.67 9.60
C ILE A 20 -16.96 26.44 8.83
N LEU A 21 -16.04 25.67 8.23
CA LEU A 21 -16.30 24.31 7.77
C LEU A 21 -16.66 23.46 9.00
N VAL A 22 -17.92 23.48 9.39
CA VAL A 22 -18.48 22.51 10.32
C VAL A 22 -18.45 21.17 9.59
N PRO A 23 -17.80 20.12 10.14
CA PRO A 23 -17.77 18.82 9.49
C PRO A 23 -19.20 18.35 9.28
N SER A 24 -19.51 17.94 8.04
CA SER A 24 -20.87 17.50 7.66
C SER A 24 -21.38 16.44 8.64
N ALA A 25 -22.58 16.64 9.17
CA ALA A 25 -23.20 15.68 10.09
C ALA A 25 -23.35 14.30 9.42
N PRO A 26 -23.19 13.20 10.18
CA PRO A 26 -23.39 11.85 9.65
C PRO A 26 -24.83 11.66 9.16
N PRO A 27 -25.03 11.06 7.97
CA PRO A 27 -26.36 10.78 7.43
C PRO A 27 -26.95 9.53 8.13
N LEU A 28 -27.30 9.68 9.40
CA LEU A 28 -27.96 8.63 10.19
C LEU A 28 -29.30 8.28 9.56
N ALA A 29 -29.60 6.97 9.45
CA ALA A 29 -30.78 6.45 8.75
C ALA A 29 -30.87 6.87 7.26
N GLY A 30 -29.77 7.39 6.69
CA GLY A 30 -29.66 7.69 5.27
C GLY A 30 -29.42 6.44 4.43
N ASP A 31 -29.68 6.55 3.13
CA ASP A 31 -29.37 5.50 2.17
C ASP A 31 -27.86 5.26 2.03
N GLY A 32 -27.50 4.15 1.39
CA GLY A 32 -26.10 3.81 1.14
C GLY A 32 -25.37 4.81 0.25
N HIS A 33 -26.05 5.63 -0.55
CA HIS A 33 -25.42 6.69 -1.33
C HIS A 33 -24.96 7.85 -0.42
N ALA A 34 -25.83 8.34 0.46
CA ALA A 34 -25.54 9.40 1.41
C ALA A 34 -24.38 9.02 2.34
N VAL A 35 -24.40 7.80 2.91
CA VAL A 35 -23.32 7.31 3.78
C VAL A 35 -21.97 7.24 3.05
N ARG A 36 -21.95 6.74 1.80
CA ARG A 36 -20.71 6.66 1.01
C ARG A 36 -20.13 8.02 0.68
N ARG A 37 -20.99 8.98 0.32
CA ARG A 37 -20.60 10.35 0.01
C ARG A 37 -19.99 11.00 1.24
N TRP A 38 -20.71 11.01 2.35
CA TRP A 38 -20.27 11.55 3.63
C TRP A 38 -18.93 10.93 4.10
N PHE A 39 -18.82 9.60 4.05
CA PHE A 39 -17.59 8.91 4.47
C PHE A 39 -16.38 9.31 3.61
N THR A 40 -16.59 9.53 2.31
CA THR A 40 -15.52 9.98 1.39
C THR A 40 -15.13 11.43 1.68
N GLU A 41 -16.10 12.32 1.84
CA GLU A 41 -15.88 13.74 2.13
C GLU A 41 -15.08 13.92 3.43
N ILE A 42 -15.47 13.24 4.50
CA ILE A 42 -14.76 13.33 5.80
C ILE A 42 -13.33 12.77 5.72
N GLU A 43 -13.10 11.67 4.99
CA GLU A 43 -11.75 11.11 4.86
C GLU A 43 -10.79 11.99 4.05
N GLU A 44 -11.32 12.81 3.15
CA GLU A 44 -10.56 13.68 2.24
C GLU A 44 -10.50 15.15 2.71
N GLU A 45 -11.21 15.49 3.79
CA GLU A 45 -11.25 16.83 4.37
C GLU A 45 -9.83 17.37 4.68
N PRO A 46 -9.47 18.58 4.19
CA PRO A 46 -8.19 19.19 4.49
C PRO A 46 -8.09 19.56 5.98
N VAL A 47 -6.85 19.75 6.46
CA VAL A 47 -6.67 20.36 7.78
C VAL A 47 -6.99 21.84 7.61
N PRO A 48 -7.96 22.40 8.37
CA PRO A 48 -8.28 23.82 8.29
C PRO A 48 -7.09 24.68 8.73
N VAL A 49 -7.02 25.90 8.20
CA VAL A 49 -6.04 26.90 8.64
C VAL A 49 -6.35 27.26 10.10
N ALA A 50 -5.31 27.44 10.92
CA ALA A 50 -5.47 27.85 12.30
C ALA A 50 -6.09 29.26 12.34
N ASP A 51 -7.26 29.36 12.94
CA ASP A 51 -8.04 30.59 13.12
C ASP A 51 -8.01 31.11 14.57
N GLY A 52 -7.33 30.39 15.47
CA GLY A 52 -7.25 30.70 16.90
C GLY A 52 -8.49 30.32 17.71
N THR A 53 -9.54 29.76 17.09
CA THR A 53 -10.78 29.41 17.78
C THR A 53 -10.77 27.97 18.29
N LEU A 54 -11.54 27.68 19.35
CA LEU A 54 -11.72 26.31 19.83
C LEU A 54 -12.41 25.42 18.78
N ALA A 55 -13.33 25.99 17.99
CA ALA A 55 -14.02 25.29 16.93
C ALA A 55 -13.05 24.87 15.80
N GLY A 56 -12.22 25.80 15.33
CA GLY A 56 -11.17 25.53 14.36
C GLY A 56 -10.14 24.52 14.88
N ALA A 57 -9.72 24.64 16.13
CA ALA A 57 -8.80 23.68 16.77
C ALA A 57 -9.39 22.26 16.85
N ARG A 58 -10.69 22.11 17.18
CA ARG A 58 -11.38 20.81 17.21
C ARG A 58 -11.55 20.20 15.81
N SER A 59 -11.83 21.03 14.81
CA SER A 59 -11.89 20.59 13.40
C SER A 59 -10.51 20.12 12.92
N ALA A 60 -9.46 20.89 13.21
CA ALA A 60 -8.08 20.53 12.94
C ALA A 60 -7.67 19.21 13.62
N ALA A 61 -7.98 19.06 14.91
CA ALA A 61 -7.71 17.81 15.65
C ALA A 61 -8.38 16.59 14.98
N SER A 62 -9.63 16.74 14.54
CA SER A 62 -10.37 15.68 13.83
C SER A 62 -9.72 15.35 12.48
N ALA A 63 -9.34 16.36 11.70
CA ALA A 63 -8.65 16.18 10.43
C ALA A 63 -7.28 15.50 10.60
N TYR A 64 -6.50 15.88 11.62
CA TYR A 64 -5.25 15.22 11.97
C TYR A 64 -5.46 13.77 12.41
N ALA A 65 -6.45 13.50 13.25
CA ALA A 65 -6.77 12.14 13.68
C ALA A 65 -7.11 11.22 12.50
N ARG A 66 -7.81 11.74 11.48
CA ARG A 66 -8.09 10.98 10.24
C ARG A 66 -6.82 10.71 9.43
N ARG A 67 -5.86 11.66 9.41
CA ARG A 67 -4.54 11.48 8.75
C ARG A 67 -3.62 10.48 9.47
N ALA A 68 -3.94 10.05 10.69
CA ALA A 68 -3.20 8.98 11.36
C ALA A 68 -3.27 7.64 10.61
N LYS A 69 -4.30 7.43 9.78
CA LYS A 69 -4.38 6.27 8.89
C LYS A 69 -3.71 6.60 7.54
N ALA A 70 -2.86 5.68 7.09
CA ALA A 70 -2.22 5.80 5.79
C ALA A 70 -3.25 5.88 4.64
N GLU A 71 -2.93 6.61 3.57
CA GLU A 71 -3.83 6.81 2.42
C GLU A 71 -4.34 5.49 1.81
N ASN A 72 -3.47 4.49 1.72
CA ASN A 72 -3.86 3.17 1.22
C ASN A 72 -4.92 2.49 2.09
N THR A 73 -4.90 2.71 3.42
CA THR A 73 -5.89 2.18 4.34
C THR A 73 -7.22 2.91 4.17
N ARG A 74 -7.21 4.25 4.10
CA ARG A 74 -8.41 5.07 3.82
C ARG A 74 -9.10 4.63 2.52
N ARG A 75 -8.34 4.54 1.42
CA ARG A 75 -8.87 4.04 0.13
C ARG A 75 -9.46 2.64 0.24
N ALA A 76 -8.83 1.74 1.00
CA ALA A 76 -9.33 0.38 1.20
C ALA A 76 -10.62 0.37 2.02
N TYR A 77 -10.75 1.26 3.01
CA TYR A 77 -11.97 1.46 3.79
C TYR A 77 -13.09 2.04 2.94
N ARG A 78 -12.85 3.06 2.09
CA ARG A 78 -13.87 3.57 1.15
C ARG A 78 -14.42 2.48 0.25
N ALA A 79 -13.55 1.65 -0.30
CA ALA A 79 -13.97 0.53 -1.13
C ALA A 79 -14.80 -0.49 -0.34
N ALA A 80 -14.42 -0.79 0.91
CA ALA A 80 -15.15 -1.70 1.78
C ALA A 80 -16.52 -1.14 2.21
N VAL A 81 -16.58 0.13 2.63
CA VAL A 81 -17.83 0.84 2.96
C VAL A 81 -18.74 0.88 1.74
N ARG A 82 -18.21 1.08 0.54
CA ARG A 82 -19.00 1.03 -0.68
C ARG A 82 -19.72 -0.32 -0.84
N VAL A 83 -19.00 -1.43 -0.63
CA VAL A 83 -19.59 -2.77 -0.75
C VAL A 83 -20.66 -2.99 0.32
N TRP A 84 -20.39 -2.56 1.56
CA TRP A 84 -21.35 -2.63 2.66
C TRP A 84 -22.64 -1.86 2.34
N CYS A 85 -22.54 -0.58 1.98
CA CYS A 85 -23.70 0.25 1.65
C CYS A 85 -24.52 -0.33 0.50
N LEU A 86 -23.87 -0.79 -0.57
CA LEU A 86 -24.57 -1.44 -1.69
C LEU A 86 -25.27 -2.74 -1.28
N TRP A 87 -24.73 -3.45 -0.29
CA TRP A 87 -25.37 -4.64 0.25
C TRP A 87 -26.61 -4.25 1.07
N CYS A 88 -26.49 -3.27 1.97
CA CYS A 88 -27.62 -2.74 2.73
C CYS A 88 -28.76 -2.26 1.83
N ASP A 89 -28.45 -1.47 0.80
CA ASP A 89 -29.43 -0.93 -0.16
C ASP A 89 -30.22 -2.06 -0.84
N ARG A 90 -29.55 -3.16 -1.22
CA ARG A 90 -30.21 -4.31 -1.85
C ARG A 90 -31.12 -5.10 -0.91
N HIS A 91 -30.88 -5.01 0.39
CA HIS A 91 -31.62 -5.75 1.40
C HIS A 91 -32.60 -4.86 2.20
N GLY A 92 -32.75 -3.59 1.81
CA GLY A 92 -33.61 -2.63 2.52
C GLY A 92 -33.13 -2.32 3.94
N LEU A 93 -31.84 -2.48 4.22
CA LEU A 93 -31.24 -2.27 5.54
C LEU A 93 -30.62 -0.88 5.65
N THR A 94 -30.55 -0.37 6.88
CA THR A 94 -29.88 0.91 7.17
C THR A 94 -28.38 0.68 7.35
N PRO A 95 -27.51 1.30 6.50
CA PRO A 95 -26.07 1.12 6.60
C PRO A 95 -25.41 1.82 7.79
N LEU A 96 -26.08 2.83 8.39
CA LEU A 96 -25.58 3.63 9.50
C LEU A 96 -26.74 4.26 10.31
N PRO A 97 -26.89 3.96 11.62
CA PRO A 97 -26.23 2.89 12.35
C PRO A 97 -26.74 1.50 11.92
N ALA A 98 -25.84 0.54 11.83
CA ALA A 98 -26.16 -0.86 11.53
C ALA A 98 -26.31 -1.69 12.81
N SER A 99 -27.01 -2.82 12.73
CA SER A 99 -27.04 -3.81 13.81
C SER A 99 -25.86 -4.80 13.70
N GLY A 100 -25.50 -5.45 14.81
CA GLY A 100 -24.52 -6.54 14.80
C GLY A 100 -24.96 -7.71 13.90
N ALA A 101 -26.25 -8.05 13.93
CA ALA A 101 -26.84 -9.10 13.12
C ALA A 101 -26.70 -8.83 11.61
N ASP A 102 -26.94 -7.60 11.15
CA ASP A 102 -26.79 -7.23 9.74
C ASP A 102 -25.34 -7.35 9.27
N VAL A 103 -24.39 -6.92 10.12
CA VAL A 103 -22.97 -7.03 9.83
C VAL A 103 -22.53 -8.50 9.78
N ALA A 104 -23.03 -9.34 10.69
CA ALA A 104 -22.77 -10.78 10.66
C ALA A 104 -23.31 -11.43 9.39
N ALA A 105 -24.56 -11.13 9.01
CA ALA A 105 -25.20 -11.62 7.80
C ALA A 105 -24.42 -11.21 6.53
N PHE A 106 -23.98 -9.96 6.44
CA PHE A 106 -23.15 -9.49 5.34
C PHE A 106 -21.82 -10.23 5.20
N LEU A 107 -21.13 -10.46 6.32
CA LEU A 107 -19.85 -11.17 6.31
C LEU A 107 -20.03 -12.63 5.87
N ALA A 108 -21.13 -13.26 6.28
CA ALA A 108 -21.51 -14.60 5.87
C ALA A 108 -21.88 -14.67 4.37
N ASP A 109 -22.71 -13.75 3.86
CA ASP A 109 -23.09 -13.68 2.44
C ASP A 109 -21.86 -13.48 1.55
N GLU A 110 -20.98 -12.52 1.88
CA GLU A 110 -19.76 -12.29 1.11
C GLU A 110 -18.81 -13.49 1.17
N ARG A 111 -18.76 -14.23 2.28
CA ARG A 111 -18.02 -15.50 2.34
C ARG A 111 -18.64 -16.53 1.40
N GLY A 112 -19.97 -16.66 1.38
CA GLY A 112 -20.70 -17.54 0.46
C GLY A 112 -20.38 -17.24 -1.01
N ARG A 113 -20.09 -15.98 -1.34
CA ARG A 113 -19.64 -15.53 -2.68
C ARG A 113 -18.14 -15.78 -2.96
N GLY A 114 -17.43 -16.46 -2.07
CA GLY A 114 -16.01 -16.80 -2.25
C GLY A 114 -15.02 -15.69 -1.86
N VAL A 115 -15.45 -14.67 -1.11
CA VAL A 115 -14.54 -13.62 -0.63
C VAL A 115 -13.58 -14.18 0.43
N SER A 116 -12.30 -13.84 0.30
CA SER A 116 -11.26 -14.28 1.25
C SER A 116 -11.47 -13.74 2.67
N THR A 117 -11.08 -14.53 3.66
CA THR A 117 -11.15 -14.17 5.10
C THR A 117 -10.45 -12.85 5.42
N GLU A 118 -9.32 -12.55 4.78
CA GLU A 118 -8.60 -11.28 4.96
C GLU A 118 -9.38 -10.07 4.42
N THR A 119 -10.11 -10.24 3.31
CA THR A 119 -10.98 -9.19 2.78
C THR A 119 -12.17 -8.97 3.71
N LEU A 120 -12.72 -10.03 4.32
CA LEU A 120 -13.78 -9.91 5.33
C LEU A 120 -13.30 -9.20 6.59
N LYS A 121 -12.09 -9.50 7.08
CA LYS A 121 -11.46 -8.75 8.19
C LYS A 121 -11.32 -7.26 7.86
N LEU A 122 -10.87 -6.93 6.64
CA LEU A 122 -10.77 -5.55 6.17
C LEU A 122 -12.15 -4.86 6.17
N ARG A 123 -13.19 -5.53 5.67
CA ARG A 123 -14.55 -4.98 5.62
C ARG A 123 -15.14 -4.76 7.01
N ARG A 124 -14.99 -5.74 7.92
CA ARG A 124 -15.35 -5.57 9.34
C ARG A 124 -14.65 -4.35 9.94
N ALA A 125 -13.34 -4.19 9.70
CA ALA A 125 -12.59 -3.04 10.21
C ALA A 125 -13.07 -1.70 9.62
N ALA A 126 -13.44 -1.67 8.33
CA ALA A 126 -13.98 -0.49 7.69
C ALA A 126 -15.36 -0.11 8.25
N ILE A 127 -16.26 -1.08 8.48
CA ILE A 127 -17.58 -0.85 9.10
C ILE A 127 -17.42 -0.32 10.52
N ARG A 128 -16.51 -0.92 11.30
CA ARG A 128 -16.13 -0.41 12.64
C ARG A 128 -15.69 1.05 12.57
N TYR A 129 -14.82 1.38 11.61
CA TYR A 129 -14.29 2.73 11.47
C TYR A 129 -15.36 3.73 11.04
N LEU A 130 -16.24 3.36 10.12
CA LEU A 130 -17.41 4.13 9.69
C LEU A 130 -18.27 4.55 10.90
N HIS A 131 -18.63 3.60 11.76
CA HIS A 131 -19.48 3.86 12.93
C HIS A 131 -18.77 4.73 13.98
N ARG A 132 -17.46 4.53 14.18
CA ARG A 132 -16.66 5.40 15.06
C ARG A 132 -16.59 6.84 14.55
N LEU A 133 -16.43 7.05 13.24
CA LEU A 133 -16.44 8.39 12.67
C LEU A 133 -17.82 9.05 12.80
N ALA A 134 -18.90 8.27 12.75
CA ALA A 134 -20.26 8.77 12.88
C ALA A 134 -20.68 9.02 14.32
N GLY A 135 -19.85 8.65 15.31
CA GLY A 135 -20.17 8.79 16.73
C GLY A 135 -21.30 7.87 17.21
N CYS A 136 -21.59 6.79 16.49
CA CYS A 136 -22.67 5.86 16.82
C CYS A 136 -22.15 4.54 17.42
N PRO A 137 -23.03 3.70 17.99
CA PRO A 137 -22.64 2.38 18.49
C PRO A 137 -21.90 1.56 17.43
N VAL A 138 -20.90 0.80 17.84
CA VAL A 138 -20.03 0.03 16.94
C VAL A 138 -20.58 -1.39 16.80
N PRO A 139 -21.23 -1.76 15.69
CA PRO A 139 -21.92 -3.06 15.55
C PRO A 139 -20.97 -4.24 15.56
N THR A 140 -19.69 -4.02 15.23
CA THR A 140 -18.68 -5.08 15.17
C THR A 140 -18.18 -5.55 16.54
N ASP A 141 -18.62 -4.88 17.60
CA ASP A 141 -18.30 -5.22 18.99
C ASP A 141 -19.32 -6.22 19.57
N ASP A 142 -20.44 -6.43 18.87
CA ASP A 142 -21.40 -7.50 19.14
C ASP A 142 -20.74 -8.89 18.99
N ALA A 143 -21.04 -9.80 19.93
CA ALA A 143 -20.53 -11.15 19.97
C ALA A 143 -20.85 -11.93 18.69
N CYS A 144 -22.04 -11.76 18.13
CA CYS A 144 -22.47 -12.48 16.92
C CYS A 144 -21.53 -12.22 15.72
N VAL A 145 -20.96 -11.01 15.60
CA VAL A 145 -20.01 -10.66 14.54
C VAL A 145 -18.66 -11.37 14.76
N ALA A 146 -18.20 -11.44 16.02
CA ALA A 146 -16.95 -12.12 16.36
C ALA A 146 -17.06 -13.64 16.15
N GLU A 147 -18.17 -14.24 16.58
CA GLU A 147 -18.49 -15.66 16.42
C GLU A 147 -18.61 -16.05 14.94
N THR A 148 -19.32 -15.25 14.15
CA THR A 148 -19.44 -15.45 12.69
C THR A 148 -18.08 -15.45 12.03
N MET A 149 -17.22 -14.47 12.35
CA MET A 149 -15.86 -14.41 11.81
C MET A 149 -15.00 -15.60 12.24
N ALA A 150 -15.18 -16.11 13.46
CA ALA A 150 -14.49 -17.30 13.94
C ALA A 150 -14.97 -18.56 13.19
N GLY A 151 -16.27 -18.72 12.98
CA GLY A 151 -16.87 -19.79 12.18
C GLY A 151 -16.33 -19.80 10.74
N ILE A 152 -16.35 -18.65 10.07
CA ILE A 152 -15.80 -18.48 8.72
C ILE A 152 -14.32 -18.90 8.64
N GLN A 153 -13.52 -18.54 9.64
CA GLN A 153 -12.10 -18.89 9.67
C GLN A 153 -11.87 -20.39 9.88
N ARG A 154 -12.66 -21.04 10.75
CA ARG A 154 -12.59 -22.48 10.98
C ARG A 154 -13.01 -23.27 9.74
N ASP A 155 -14.10 -22.87 9.09
CA ASP A 155 -14.56 -23.50 7.84
C ASP A 155 -13.53 -23.37 6.72
N ALA A 156 -12.95 -22.17 6.53
CA ALA A 156 -11.89 -21.97 5.55
C ALA A 156 -10.66 -22.85 5.83
N ALA A 157 -10.26 -22.97 7.11
CA ALA A 157 -9.16 -23.84 7.51
C ALA A 157 -9.48 -25.32 7.25
N ALA A 158 -10.70 -25.79 7.57
CA ALA A 158 -11.14 -27.16 7.32
C ALA A 158 -11.16 -27.52 5.83
N ARG A 159 -11.42 -26.54 4.95
CA ARG A 159 -11.34 -26.71 3.49
C ARG A 159 -9.92 -26.65 2.93
N GLY A 160 -8.90 -26.52 3.78
CA GLY A 160 -7.52 -26.37 3.34
C GLY A 160 -7.24 -25.05 2.63
N GLU A 161 -8.08 -24.02 2.82
CA GLU A 161 -7.83 -22.65 2.33
C GLU A 161 -6.76 -21.96 3.21
N ILE A 162 -5.61 -22.62 3.33
CA ILE A 162 -4.46 -22.11 4.06
C ILE A 162 -3.80 -21.03 3.21
N ARG A 163 -3.50 -19.90 3.83
CA ARG A 163 -2.79 -18.78 3.21
C ARG A 163 -1.45 -19.27 2.67
N ARG A 164 -1.36 -19.53 1.36
CA ARG A 164 -0.06 -19.69 0.70
C ARG A 164 0.61 -18.34 0.62
N LYS A 165 1.72 -18.19 1.34
CA LYS A 165 2.61 -17.02 1.19
C LYS A 165 3.11 -17.02 -0.26
N LYS A 166 3.30 -15.82 -0.83
CA LYS A 166 3.92 -15.72 -2.17
C LYS A 166 5.34 -16.26 -2.10
N VAL A 167 5.74 -16.99 -3.14
CA VAL A 167 7.08 -17.57 -3.28
C VAL A 167 8.12 -16.48 -3.09
N ALA A 168 9.14 -16.76 -2.27
CA ALA A 168 10.32 -15.92 -2.14
C ALA A 168 11.08 -15.88 -3.48
N ALA A 169 11.26 -14.69 -4.04
CA ALA A 169 12.11 -14.52 -5.23
C ALA A 169 13.59 -14.53 -4.81
N THR A 170 14.10 -15.67 -4.36
CA THR A 170 15.50 -15.86 -3.95
C THR A 170 16.44 -15.54 -5.11
N ALA A 171 17.75 -15.37 -4.85
CA ALA A 171 18.71 -15.06 -5.91
C ALA A 171 18.63 -16.03 -7.10
N THR A 172 18.40 -17.32 -6.86
CA THR A 172 18.18 -18.34 -7.90
C THR A 172 16.93 -18.05 -8.73
N VAL A 173 15.81 -17.68 -8.07
CA VAL A 173 14.58 -17.28 -8.75
C VAL A 173 14.77 -15.97 -9.52
N ILE A 174 15.52 -15.00 -8.98
CA ILE A 174 15.84 -13.75 -9.68
C ILE A 174 16.62 -14.03 -10.97
N ARG A 175 17.62 -14.91 -10.95
CA ARG A 175 18.34 -15.29 -12.18
C ARG A 175 17.41 -15.84 -13.25
N ARG A 176 16.52 -16.76 -12.87
CA ARG A 176 15.50 -17.30 -13.79
C ARG A 176 14.55 -16.22 -14.30
N LEU A 177 14.17 -15.27 -13.43
CA LEU A 177 13.29 -14.16 -13.79
C LEU A 177 13.94 -13.19 -14.80
N LEU A 178 15.26 -13.01 -14.72
CA LEU A 178 16.02 -12.11 -15.59
C LEU A 178 16.47 -12.78 -16.90
N ALA A 179 16.56 -14.11 -16.96
CA ALA A 179 16.99 -14.85 -18.14
C ALA A 179 16.23 -14.50 -19.44
N PRO A 180 14.88 -14.35 -19.44
CA PRO A 180 14.15 -13.97 -20.65
C PRO A 180 14.10 -12.45 -20.90
N ILE A 181 14.80 -11.63 -20.11
CA ILE A 181 14.78 -10.17 -20.24
C ILE A 181 16.04 -9.73 -20.99
N GLY A 182 15.88 -9.11 -22.16
CA GLY A 182 16.97 -8.60 -22.96
C GLY A 182 17.74 -7.45 -22.29
N ASP A 183 18.74 -6.94 -22.97
CA ASP A 183 19.66 -5.92 -22.46
C ASP A 183 19.74 -4.66 -23.34
N THR A 184 18.93 -4.59 -24.41
CA THR A 184 18.89 -3.48 -25.37
C THR A 184 17.62 -2.64 -25.25
N GLU A 185 16.45 -3.28 -25.16
CA GLU A 185 15.16 -2.60 -25.18
C GLU A 185 14.90 -1.79 -23.91
N LEU A 186 14.34 -0.58 -24.03
CA LEU A 186 14.03 0.29 -22.88
C LEU A 186 13.16 -0.41 -21.84
N ILE A 187 12.18 -1.20 -22.28
CA ILE A 187 11.29 -1.92 -21.37
C ILE A 187 12.02 -3.00 -20.58
N ASP A 188 13.01 -3.63 -21.20
CA ASP A 188 13.81 -4.69 -20.60
C ASP A 188 14.80 -4.09 -19.61
N LEU A 189 15.54 -3.05 -20.01
CA LEU A 189 16.43 -2.30 -19.12
C LEU A 189 15.72 -1.78 -17.87
N ARG A 190 14.52 -1.17 -18.03
CA ARG A 190 13.70 -0.72 -16.90
C ARG A 190 13.32 -1.88 -15.98
N ASP A 191 12.82 -2.97 -16.55
CA ASP A 191 12.29 -4.08 -15.77
C ASP A 191 13.41 -4.83 -15.03
N ARG A 192 14.61 -4.99 -15.64
CA ARG A 192 15.81 -5.51 -14.98
C ARG A 192 16.22 -4.65 -13.79
N ALA A 193 16.36 -3.34 -14.02
CA ALA A 193 16.71 -2.40 -12.95
C ALA A 193 15.66 -2.42 -11.82
N LEU A 194 14.37 -2.45 -12.16
CA LEU A 194 13.27 -2.50 -11.20
C LEU A 194 13.33 -3.75 -10.32
N ILE A 195 13.52 -4.92 -10.93
CA ILE A 195 13.59 -6.20 -10.21
C ILE A 195 14.81 -6.22 -9.29
N LEU A 196 15.98 -5.83 -9.79
CA LEU A 196 17.24 -5.89 -9.04
C LEU A 196 17.29 -4.88 -7.90
N VAL A 197 16.85 -3.63 -8.12
CA VAL A 197 16.74 -2.63 -7.05
C VAL A 197 15.71 -3.05 -6.01
N GLY A 198 14.57 -3.60 -6.45
CA GLY A 198 13.53 -4.12 -5.56
C GLY A 198 14.02 -5.26 -4.67
N PHE A 199 14.82 -6.18 -5.24
CA PHE A 199 15.46 -7.27 -4.51
C PHE A 199 16.54 -6.76 -3.55
N ALA A 200 17.55 -6.04 -4.05
CA ALA A 200 18.69 -5.59 -3.26
C ALA A 200 18.31 -4.71 -2.06
N GLY A 201 17.32 -3.82 -2.23
CA GLY A 201 16.82 -2.98 -1.13
C GLY A 201 15.73 -3.61 -0.27
N ALA A 202 15.35 -4.87 -0.55
CA ALA A 202 14.20 -5.56 0.05
C ALA A 202 12.94 -4.66 0.06
N LEU A 203 12.67 -3.99 -1.06
CA LEU A 203 11.72 -2.88 -1.15
C LEU A 203 10.28 -3.37 -1.32
N ARG A 204 9.33 -2.63 -0.74
CA ARG A 204 7.91 -2.79 -1.08
C ARG A 204 7.63 -2.16 -2.45
N ARG A 205 6.64 -2.68 -3.17
CA ARG A 205 6.19 -2.12 -4.46
C ARG A 205 5.94 -0.60 -4.45
N SER A 206 5.45 -0.04 -3.34
CA SER A 206 5.22 1.41 -3.20
C SER A 206 6.50 2.20 -2.96
N GLU A 207 7.45 1.62 -2.24
CA GLU A 207 8.79 2.20 -2.04
C GLU A 207 9.52 2.22 -3.39
N LEU A 208 9.45 1.12 -4.15
CA LEU A 208 10.04 1.00 -5.49
C LEU A 208 9.41 1.97 -6.52
N ALA A 209 8.07 2.08 -6.53
CA ALA A 209 7.35 3.04 -7.36
C ALA A 209 7.69 4.51 -7.03
N GLY A 210 8.02 4.79 -5.77
CA GLY A 210 8.31 6.12 -5.26
C GLY A 210 9.77 6.56 -5.37
N ILE A 211 10.67 5.72 -5.91
CA ILE A 211 12.08 6.09 -6.05
C ILE A 211 12.22 7.24 -7.03
N ARG A 212 12.98 8.26 -6.61
CA ARG A 212 13.37 9.38 -7.44
C ARG A 212 14.89 9.49 -7.52
N ILE A 213 15.38 10.13 -8.57
CA ILE A 213 16.81 10.35 -8.80
C ILE A 213 17.42 11.12 -7.62
N GLU A 214 16.70 12.11 -7.08
CA GLU A 214 17.16 12.94 -5.96
C GLU A 214 17.31 12.15 -4.65
N TYR A 215 16.77 10.92 -4.59
CA TYR A 215 16.86 10.05 -3.43
C TYR A 215 18.04 9.07 -3.51
N LEU A 216 18.81 9.11 -4.60
CA LEU A 216 19.96 8.24 -4.82
C LEU A 216 21.24 9.05 -4.62
N THR A 217 22.02 8.67 -3.61
CA THR A 217 23.34 9.26 -3.36
C THR A 217 24.42 8.23 -3.68
N PRO A 218 25.35 8.53 -4.60
CA PRO A 218 26.50 7.68 -4.86
C PRO A 218 27.37 7.44 -3.61
N SER A 219 28.02 6.28 -3.59
CA SER A 219 29.03 5.92 -2.60
C SER A 219 30.04 4.96 -3.24
N GLU A 220 31.22 4.82 -2.64
CA GLU A 220 32.26 3.90 -3.13
C GLU A 220 31.78 2.45 -3.24
N ARG A 221 30.84 2.04 -2.39
CA ARG A 221 30.36 0.65 -2.30
C ARG A 221 29.04 0.40 -3.05
N GLY A 222 28.49 1.41 -3.73
CA GLY A 222 27.21 1.35 -4.44
C GLY A 222 26.39 2.62 -4.26
N LEU A 223 25.08 2.50 -4.07
CA LEU A 223 24.18 3.63 -3.88
C LEU A 223 23.54 3.62 -2.48
N ARG A 224 23.34 4.81 -1.91
CA ARG A 224 22.43 5.03 -0.78
C ARG A 224 21.09 5.53 -1.32
N LEU A 225 20.04 4.76 -1.07
CA LEU A 225 18.66 5.13 -1.39
C LEU A 225 17.96 5.67 -0.14
N THR A 226 17.58 6.94 -0.15
CA THR A 226 16.79 7.56 0.92
C THR A 226 15.31 7.39 0.63
N LEU A 227 14.57 6.73 1.53
CA LEU A 227 13.12 6.59 1.45
C LEU A 227 12.47 7.62 2.39
N PRO A 228 11.83 8.69 1.90
CA PRO A 228 11.26 9.72 2.77
C PRO A 228 10.16 9.19 3.67
N GLN A 229 9.38 8.22 3.19
CA GLN A 229 8.30 7.58 3.92
C GLN A 229 8.26 6.08 3.62
N THR A 230 8.05 5.27 4.66
CA THR A 230 7.89 3.81 4.56
C THR A 230 6.67 3.37 5.37
N LYS A 231 6.07 2.21 5.08
CA LYS A 231 4.91 1.72 5.87
C LYS A 231 5.20 1.66 7.39
N GLY A 232 6.47 1.47 7.77
CA GLY A 232 6.90 1.34 9.18
C GLY A 232 7.23 2.68 9.85
N SER A 233 7.63 3.68 9.07
CA SER A 233 7.97 5.04 9.50
C SER A 233 7.45 6.03 8.46
N GLN A 234 6.39 6.77 8.80
CA GLN A 234 5.75 7.77 7.93
C GLN A 234 6.28 9.19 8.17
N THR A 235 7.11 9.38 9.19
CA THR A 235 7.60 10.67 9.67
C THR A 235 9.12 10.83 9.54
N GLU A 236 9.86 9.73 9.42
CA GLU A 236 11.32 9.75 9.33
C GLU A 236 11.78 9.04 8.06
N ALA A 237 12.76 9.65 7.39
CA ALA A 237 13.41 9.06 6.23
C ALA A 237 14.28 7.86 6.65
N VAL A 238 14.30 6.82 5.82
CA VAL A 238 15.11 5.62 6.04
C VAL A 238 16.06 5.43 4.87
N THR A 239 17.35 5.28 5.17
CA THR A 239 18.37 5.01 4.14
C THR A 239 18.58 3.50 3.97
N VAL A 240 18.61 3.05 2.71
CA VAL A 240 18.85 1.67 2.30
C VAL A 240 20.09 1.64 1.40
N ALA A 241 21.03 0.75 1.69
CA ALA A 241 22.19 0.54 0.82
C ALA A 241 21.82 -0.40 -0.34
N LEU A 242 22.20 0.00 -1.56
CA LEU A 242 22.17 -0.82 -2.77
C LEU A 242 23.63 -1.09 -3.16
N PRO A 243 24.21 -2.25 -2.78
CA PRO A 243 25.62 -2.50 -3.03
C PRO A 243 25.88 -2.75 -4.51
N TYR A 244 27.10 -2.45 -4.97
CA TYR A 244 27.61 -3.09 -6.18
C TYR A 244 27.60 -4.61 -6.02
N GLY A 245 27.23 -5.31 -7.08
CA GLY A 245 27.39 -6.75 -7.20
C GLY A 245 28.40 -7.08 -8.29
N ASP A 246 29.00 -8.26 -8.17
CA ASP A 246 30.04 -8.75 -9.08
C ASP A 246 29.47 -9.62 -10.21
N THR A 247 28.15 -9.71 -10.32
CA THR A 247 27.45 -10.54 -11.31
C THR A 247 26.38 -9.76 -12.07
N GLU A 248 25.67 -10.43 -12.97
CA GLU A 248 24.47 -9.96 -13.68
C GLU A 248 23.34 -9.45 -12.75
N LEU A 249 23.44 -9.75 -11.45
CA LEU A 249 22.51 -9.32 -10.41
C LEU A 249 22.86 -7.96 -9.79
N CYS A 250 23.85 -7.23 -10.31
CA CYS A 250 24.24 -5.93 -9.78
C CYS A 250 23.12 -4.88 -9.94
N PRO A 251 22.50 -4.40 -8.83
CA PRO A 251 21.39 -3.45 -8.91
C PRO A 251 21.83 -2.08 -9.39
N VAL A 252 23.06 -1.66 -9.02
CA VAL A 252 23.61 -0.34 -9.37
C VAL A 252 23.87 -0.25 -10.86
N ARG A 253 24.61 -1.22 -11.43
CA ARG A 253 24.90 -1.26 -12.88
C ARG A 253 23.62 -1.36 -13.72
N ALA A 254 22.63 -2.15 -13.28
CA ALA A 254 21.35 -2.23 -13.97
C ALA A 254 20.60 -0.89 -13.95
N LEU A 255 20.62 -0.21 -12.80
CA LEU A 255 20.00 1.11 -12.65
C LEU A 255 20.70 2.19 -13.47
N GLU A 256 22.03 2.19 -13.54
CA GLU A 256 22.82 3.09 -14.38
C GLU A 256 22.52 2.90 -15.87
N ARG A 257 22.48 1.64 -16.35
CA ARG A 257 22.10 1.32 -17.74
C ARG A 257 20.71 1.82 -18.08
N TRP A 258 19.74 1.61 -17.18
CA TRP A 258 18.39 2.14 -17.35
C TRP A 258 18.37 3.67 -17.40
N GLN A 259 19.03 4.35 -16.46
CA GLN A 259 19.06 5.82 -16.41
C GLN A 259 19.69 6.43 -17.67
N MET A 260 20.80 5.85 -18.14
CA MET A 260 21.49 6.26 -19.35
C MET A 260 20.59 6.09 -20.58
N ALA A 261 20.00 4.90 -20.78
CA ALA A 261 19.15 4.63 -21.93
C ALA A 261 17.87 5.47 -21.96
N ALA A 262 17.32 5.79 -20.79
CA ALA A 262 16.10 6.59 -20.65
C ALA A 262 16.33 8.10 -20.49
N GLY A 263 17.58 8.58 -20.50
CA GLY A 263 17.90 10.01 -20.33
C GLY A 263 17.41 10.59 -19.01
N LEU A 264 17.55 9.84 -17.91
CA LEU A 264 16.99 10.23 -16.61
C LEU A 264 18.00 11.02 -15.78
N HIS A 265 17.73 12.31 -15.59
CA HIS A 265 18.57 13.20 -14.76
C HIS A 265 17.88 13.70 -13.48
N GLN A 266 16.54 13.66 -13.42
CA GLN A 266 15.76 14.11 -12.28
C GLN A 266 14.40 13.38 -12.20
N GLY A 267 13.68 13.52 -11.08
CA GLY A 267 12.33 13.00 -10.94
C GLY A 267 12.24 11.49 -10.76
N PRO A 268 11.08 10.86 -11.07
CA PRO A 268 10.87 9.44 -10.83
C PRO A 268 11.83 8.55 -11.63
N VAL A 269 12.40 7.54 -10.99
CA VAL A 269 13.32 6.58 -11.64
C VAL A 269 12.57 5.62 -12.55
N PHE A 270 11.50 5.01 -12.04
CA PHE A 270 10.73 4.03 -12.78
C PHE A 270 9.50 4.67 -13.39
N ARG A 271 9.52 4.86 -14.70
CA ARG A 271 8.50 5.57 -15.46
C ARG A 271 7.73 4.64 -16.41
N ARG A 272 6.52 5.05 -16.77
CA ARG A 272 5.74 4.35 -17.80
C ARG A 272 6.45 4.48 -19.15
N ILE A 273 6.48 3.39 -19.91
CA ILE A 273 6.91 3.37 -21.31
C ILE A 273 5.67 3.06 -22.16
N TRP A 274 5.48 3.76 -23.27
CA TRP A 274 4.46 3.44 -24.27
C TRP A 274 5.01 3.63 -25.68
N ALA A 275 4.49 2.88 -26.64
CA ALA A 275 4.69 3.18 -28.05
C ALA A 275 3.57 4.14 -28.49
N PRO A 276 3.87 5.25 -29.18
CA PRO A 276 2.86 6.06 -29.83
C PRO A 276 2.02 5.21 -30.79
N PRO A 277 0.75 5.57 -31.05
CA PRO A 277 0.02 4.97 -32.16
C PRO A 277 0.81 5.16 -33.47
N SER A 278 0.90 4.11 -34.28
CA SER A 278 1.29 4.28 -35.68
C SER A 278 0.30 5.26 -36.32
N GLY A 279 0.81 6.25 -37.07
CA GLY A 279 0.05 7.45 -37.48
C GLY A 279 -1.27 7.19 -38.23
N ARG A 280 -1.99 8.29 -38.52
CA ARG A 280 -3.31 8.33 -39.20
C ARG A 280 -3.47 7.27 -40.31
N LYS A 281 -4.65 6.63 -40.35
CA LYS A 281 -5.09 5.69 -41.41
C LYS A 281 -4.65 6.21 -42.79
N GLY A 282 -3.81 5.44 -43.49
CA GLY A 282 -3.40 5.72 -44.87
C GLY A 282 -1.90 5.83 -45.12
N ARG A 283 -1.07 6.06 -44.09
CA ARG A 283 0.40 6.10 -44.25
C ARG A 283 1.04 4.90 -43.52
N LYS A 284 1.29 3.81 -44.24
CA LYS A 284 2.08 2.67 -43.72
C LYS A 284 3.48 3.18 -43.37
N ARG A 285 3.80 3.30 -42.08
CA ARG A 285 5.19 3.47 -41.64
C ARG A 285 5.93 2.16 -41.88
N THR A 286 7.16 2.25 -42.37
CA THR A 286 8.06 1.11 -42.60
C THR A 286 8.62 0.53 -41.29
N ALA A 287 8.58 1.30 -40.19
CA ALA A 287 8.99 0.86 -38.86
C ALA A 287 8.02 1.33 -37.74
N PRO A 288 7.85 0.53 -36.66
CA PRO A 288 7.14 0.95 -35.46
C PRO A 288 7.72 2.26 -34.89
N PRO A 289 6.91 3.10 -34.24
CA PRO A 289 7.43 4.27 -33.54
C PRO A 289 8.27 3.85 -32.33
N ASP A 290 9.34 4.61 -32.08
CA ASP A 290 10.21 4.40 -30.93
C ASP A 290 9.41 4.51 -29.62
N PRO A 291 9.71 3.66 -28.64
CA PRO A 291 9.07 3.72 -27.33
C PRO A 291 9.41 5.04 -26.62
N VAL A 292 8.39 5.68 -26.05
CA VAL A 292 8.51 6.94 -25.31
C VAL A 292 8.49 6.67 -23.82
N VAL A 293 9.43 7.28 -23.10
CA VAL A 293 9.49 7.28 -21.63
C VAL A 293 8.68 8.47 -21.09
N GLY A 294 7.74 8.18 -20.20
CA GLY A 294 6.90 9.20 -19.58
C GLY A 294 7.59 10.09 -18.57
N ALA A 295 6.84 11.08 -18.07
CA ALA A 295 7.26 11.92 -16.94
C ALA A 295 6.79 11.39 -15.58
N ARG A 296 5.71 10.59 -15.55
CA ARG A 296 5.09 10.11 -14.30
C ARG A 296 5.72 8.81 -13.81
N ALA A 297 5.80 8.69 -12.49
CA ALA A 297 6.17 7.45 -11.81
C ALA A 297 5.23 6.30 -12.17
N LEU A 298 5.75 5.08 -12.19
CA LEU A 298 4.92 3.87 -12.18
C LEU A 298 4.06 3.84 -10.91
N THR A 299 2.84 3.32 -11.02
CA THR A 299 2.03 3.05 -9.84
C THR A 299 2.52 1.79 -9.13
N PRO A 300 2.27 1.63 -7.80
CA PRO A 300 2.56 0.38 -7.11
C PRO A 300 1.89 -0.86 -7.75
N GLN A 301 0.73 -0.66 -8.39
CA GLN A 301 0.05 -1.72 -9.13
C GLN A 301 0.79 -2.06 -10.43
N SER A 302 1.26 -1.07 -11.18
CA SER A 302 2.06 -1.27 -12.39
C SER A 302 3.34 -2.06 -12.08
N VAL A 303 4.03 -1.73 -10.98
CA VAL A 303 5.19 -2.49 -10.49
C VAL A 303 4.84 -3.97 -10.28
N ALA A 304 3.73 -4.25 -9.59
CA ALA A 304 3.30 -5.63 -9.34
C ALA A 304 2.96 -6.38 -10.65
N LEU A 305 2.30 -5.71 -11.60
CA LEU A 305 1.95 -6.29 -12.90
C LEU A 305 3.18 -6.55 -13.77
N ILE A 306 4.20 -5.68 -13.72
CA ILE A 306 5.48 -5.89 -14.40
C ILE A 306 6.16 -7.15 -13.86
N ILE A 307 6.30 -7.26 -12.53
CA ILE A 307 6.92 -8.44 -11.89
C ILE A 307 6.16 -9.71 -12.29
N GLN A 308 4.81 -9.68 -12.29
CA GLN A 308 3.99 -10.81 -12.71
C GLN A 308 4.16 -11.16 -14.18
N ARG A 309 4.23 -10.17 -15.07
CA ARG A 309 4.46 -10.39 -16.50
C ARG A 309 5.81 -11.05 -16.75
N ARG A 310 6.88 -10.55 -16.12
CA ARG A 310 8.21 -11.14 -16.23
C ARG A 310 8.28 -12.53 -15.60
N ALA A 311 7.56 -12.76 -14.51
CA ALA A 311 7.45 -14.09 -13.90
C ALA A 311 6.81 -15.10 -14.87
N MET A 312 5.71 -14.72 -15.53
CA MET A 312 5.08 -15.59 -16.54
C MET A 312 6.01 -15.85 -17.72
N ALA A 313 6.75 -14.83 -18.20
CA ALA A 313 7.74 -15.00 -19.27
C ALA A 313 8.90 -15.94 -18.87
N ALA A 314 9.18 -16.08 -17.57
CA ALA A 314 10.17 -16.99 -17.00
C ALA A 314 9.59 -18.37 -16.60
N GLY A 315 8.33 -18.66 -16.97
CA GLY A 315 7.68 -19.95 -16.73
C GLY A 315 7.07 -20.11 -15.33
N PHE A 316 6.96 -19.04 -14.53
CA PHE A 316 6.26 -19.07 -13.24
C PHE A 316 4.75 -18.85 -13.41
N GLY A 317 3.95 -19.43 -12.53
CA GLY A 317 2.51 -19.19 -12.48
C GLY A 317 2.17 -17.73 -12.13
N ARG A 318 1.05 -17.23 -12.66
CA ARG A 318 0.59 -15.84 -12.48
C ARG A 318 0.49 -15.39 -11.01
N ARG A 319 0.26 -16.34 -10.09
CA ARG A 319 0.06 -16.06 -8.66
C ARG A 319 1.33 -16.25 -7.83
N ASP A 320 2.36 -16.90 -8.36
CA ASP A 320 3.56 -17.32 -7.63
C ASP A 320 4.37 -16.13 -7.16
N LEU A 321 4.62 -15.18 -8.06
CA LEU A 321 5.37 -13.96 -7.79
C LEU A 321 4.47 -12.71 -7.74
N GLY A 322 4.91 -11.70 -7.00
CA GLY A 322 4.30 -10.37 -7.04
C GLY A 322 5.00 -9.38 -6.13
N GLY A 323 4.31 -8.29 -5.77
CA GLY A 323 4.94 -7.11 -5.15
C GLY A 323 5.59 -7.30 -3.77
N HIS A 324 5.50 -8.48 -3.15
CA HIS A 324 6.23 -8.82 -1.92
C HIS A 324 7.31 -9.90 -2.13
N SER A 325 7.34 -10.55 -3.29
CA SER A 325 8.24 -11.68 -3.56
C SER A 325 9.70 -11.24 -3.60
N LEU A 326 10.01 -10.05 -4.14
CA LEU A 326 11.37 -9.50 -4.16
C LEU A 326 11.89 -9.27 -2.73
N LYS A 327 11.08 -8.63 -1.88
CA LYS A 327 11.42 -8.41 -0.48
C LYS A 327 11.61 -9.72 0.30
N ARG A 328 10.68 -10.67 0.14
CA ARG A 328 10.79 -12.01 0.76
C ARG A 328 12.07 -12.70 0.30
N GLY A 329 12.27 -12.75 -1.01
CA GLY A 329 13.45 -13.33 -1.66
C GLY A 329 14.77 -12.79 -1.14
N ALA A 330 14.89 -11.47 -1.01
CA ALA A 330 16.11 -10.86 -0.49
C ALA A 330 16.43 -11.26 0.95
N LEU A 331 15.40 -11.35 1.80
CA LEU A 331 15.55 -11.74 3.19
C LEU A 331 15.85 -13.24 3.32
N THR A 332 15.14 -14.09 2.56
CA THR A 332 15.39 -15.53 2.49
C THR A 332 16.81 -15.82 1.99
N THR A 333 17.24 -15.20 0.87
CA THR A 333 18.62 -15.37 0.36
C THR A 333 19.68 -14.87 1.34
N GLY A 334 19.40 -13.81 2.09
CA GLY A 334 20.30 -13.39 3.16
C GLY A 334 20.42 -14.45 4.26
N MET A 335 19.30 -15.05 4.66
CA MET A 335 19.27 -16.12 5.66
C MET A 335 20.00 -17.38 5.17
N GLU A 336 19.74 -17.84 3.94
CA GLU A 336 20.43 -18.97 3.30
C GLU A 336 21.96 -18.78 3.26
N ARG A 337 22.42 -17.52 3.23
CA ARG A 337 23.84 -17.15 3.26
C ARG A 337 24.39 -16.92 4.68
N GLY A 338 23.64 -17.29 5.72
CA GLY A 338 24.07 -17.13 7.12
C GLY A 338 24.10 -15.69 7.62
N VAL A 339 23.43 -14.74 6.95
CA VAL A 339 23.40 -13.35 7.43
C VAL A 339 22.59 -13.27 8.72
N HIS A 340 23.20 -12.71 9.76
CA HIS A 340 22.59 -12.59 11.08
C HIS A 340 21.18 -11.92 11.02
N PRO A 341 20.16 -12.48 11.72
CA PRO A 341 18.77 -12.00 11.66
C PRO A 341 18.60 -10.51 11.96
N ALA A 342 19.41 -9.93 12.84
CA ALA A 342 19.37 -8.49 13.13
C ALA A 342 19.68 -7.61 11.90
N ARG A 343 20.60 -8.04 11.02
CA ARG A 343 20.91 -7.34 9.77
C ARG A 343 19.78 -7.48 8.77
N LEU A 344 19.14 -8.65 8.70
CA LEU A 344 17.96 -8.90 7.86
C LEU A 344 16.74 -8.09 8.34
N LYS A 345 16.53 -7.99 9.66
CA LYS A 345 15.49 -7.14 10.27
C LYS A 345 15.67 -5.68 9.86
N ARG A 346 16.91 -5.18 9.90
CA ARG A 346 17.27 -3.82 9.48
C ARG A 346 17.04 -3.62 7.97
N LEU A 347 17.53 -4.54 7.13
CA LEU A 347 17.32 -4.50 5.68
C LEU A 347 15.82 -4.52 5.33
N GLY A 348 15.05 -5.41 5.95
CA GLY A 348 13.62 -5.54 5.76
C GLY A 348 12.80 -4.43 6.43
N ARG A 349 13.43 -3.59 7.27
CA ARG A 349 12.76 -2.52 8.04
C ARG A 349 11.57 -3.08 8.83
N HIS A 350 11.78 -4.22 9.49
CA HIS A 350 10.77 -4.90 10.31
C HIS A 350 10.84 -4.44 11.76
N LYS A 351 9.67 -4.17 12.37
CA LYS A 351 9.57 -3.65 13.74
C LYS A 351 9.99 -4.70 14.77
N SER A 352 9.55 -5.95 14.60
CA SER A 352 9.89 -7.10 15.45
C SER A 352 10.50 -8.26 14.66
N PHE A 353 11.02 -9.25 15.37
CA PHE A 353 11.50 -10.50 14.78
C PHE A 353 10.35 -11.40 14.32
N ASP A 354 9.17 -11.36 14.96
CA ASP A 354 7.99 -12.12 14.50
C ASP A 354 7.58 -11.69 13.08
N VAL A 355 7.57 -10.37 12.84
CA VAL A 355 7.28 -9.83 11.51
C VAL A 355 8.36 -10.24 10.50
N LEU A 356 9.62 -10.43 10.91
CA LEU A 356 10.66 -10.98 10.04
C LEU A 356 10.40 -12.46 9.73
N GLY A 357 10.06 -13.26 10.74
CA GLY A 357 9.72 -14.68 10.57
C GLY A 357 8.55 -14.91 9.60
N GLU A 358 7.62 -13.97 9.48
CA GLU A 358 6.57 -14.06 8.45
C GLU A 358 7.11 -14.04 7.01
N TYR A 359 8.25 -13.38 6.77
CA TYR A 359 8.86 -13.18 5.45
C TYR A 359 9.88 -14.24 5.09
N LEU A 360 10.51 -14.84 6.09
CA LEU A 360 11.48 -15.91 5.88
C LEU A 360 10.75 -17.19 5.49
N GLU A 361 11.31 -17.85 4.49
CA GLU A 361 11.09 -19.28 4.27
C GLU A 361 12.31 -19.91 4.93
N PHE A 362 12.09 -20.51 6.10
CA PHE A 362 13.08 -21.44 6.66
C PHE A 362 13.15 -22.59 5.66
N GLY A 363 14.37 -22.96 5.26
CA GLY A 363 14.64 -23.86 4.14
C GLY A 363 14.10 -25.27 4.34
N ASP A 364 14.92 -26.29 4.10
CA ASP A 364 14.51 -27.64 4.50
C ASP A 364 14.32 -27.68 6.03
N LEU A 365 13.28 -28.37 6.52
CA LEU A 365 13.05 -28.56 7.96
C LEU A 365 14.16 -29.36 8.62
N PHE A 366 14.95 -30.09 7.82
CA PHE A 366 16.10 -30.86 8.28
C PHE A 366 17.38 -30.01 8.40
N ASP A 367 17.49 -28.88 7.71
CA ASP A 367 18.69 -28.04 7.74
C ASP A 367 18.86 -27.36 9.10
N GLY A 368 19.92 -27.72 9.84
CA GLY A 368 20.17 -27.19 11.18
C GLY A 368 19.11 -27.63 12.19
N HIS A 369 18.54 -28.82 12.00
CA HIS A 369 17.58 -29.41 12.91
C HIS A 369 18.16 -29.43 14.34
N PRO A 370 17.41 -29.04 15.39
CA PRO A 370 17.97 -28.97 16.75
C PRO A 370 18.50 -30.30 17.31
N LEU A 371 18.13 -31.42 16.69
CA LEU A 371 18.59 -32.77 17.03
C LEU A 371 19.59 -33.34 16.00
N ASP A 372 20.07 -32.52 15.07
CA ASP A 372 21.07 -32.95 14.09
C ASP A 372 22.36 -33.35 14.82
N GLY A 373 22.83 -34.57 14.57
CA GLY A 373 23.94 -35.18 15.31
C GLY A 373 23.62 -35.69 16.72
N VAL A 374 22.35 -35.66 17.15
CA VAL A 374 21.86 -36.23 18.43
C VAL A 374 20.98 -37.45 18.21
N LEU A 375 20.22 -37.49 17.10
CA LEU A 375 19.52 -38.68 16.59
C LEU A 375 20.39 -39.38 15.54
#